data_AF-A0A920IUN3-F1
#
_entry.id   AF-A0A920IUN3-F1
#
_cell.length_a   1.000
_cell.length_b   1.000
_cell.length_c   1.000
_cell.angle_alpha   90.00
_cell.angle_beta   90.00
_cell.angle_gamma   90.00
#
_symmetry.space_group_name_H-M   'P 1'
#
loop_
_entity.id
_entity.type
_entity.pdbx_description
1 polymer ?
#
loop_
_entity_poly.entity_id
_entity_poly.type
_entity_poly.pdbx_seq_one_letter_code
_entity_poly.pdbx_strand_id
1 'polypeptide(L)'
;MKAKWFAPHLAYTMAKFTMSMCVLGMAEELKPFGIAVNALWPRTAVATAAVKNVLGGEEMMQGSRFPEIMADAAYEIFCKDSSTFTGNFCIDDLVLYDSGIRDFSQYASKPYSELFLDFSFLMIRRYPRR
;
A
#
# COMPACT_ATOMS: atom_id res chain seq x y z
N MET A 1 14.38 10.91 -6.11
CA MET A 1 14.00 11.42 -4.77
C MET A 1 13.81 12.93 -4.85
N LYS A 2 12.76 13.51 -4.24
CA LYS A 2 12.51 14.97 -4.25
C LYS A 2 12.34 15.48 -2.81
N ALA A 3 13.08 16.53 -2.43
CA ALA A 3 13.15 17.04 -1.05
C ALA A 3 11.78 17.38 -0.44
N LYS A 4 10.84 17.87 -1.27
CA LYS A 4 9.47 18.21 -0.84
C LYS A 4 8.71 17.07 -0.15
N TRP A 5 9.08 15.81 -0.40
CA TRP A 5 8.45 14.63 0.19
C TRP A 5 9.12 14.16 1.50
N PHE A 6 10.24 14.78 1.87
CA PHE A 6 10.99 14.46 3.08
C PHE A 6 10.90 15.60 4.10
N ALA A 7 10.89 16.85 3.64
CA ALA A 7 10.93 18.03 4.50
C ALA A 7 9.86 18.05 5.62
N PRO A 8 8.58 17.68 5.39
CA PRO A 8 7.55 17.83 6.43
C PRO A 8 7.59 16.75 7.53
N HIS A 9 8.16 15.57 7.26
CA HIS A 9 8.15 14.41 8.16
C HIS A 9 9.32 13.46 7.87
N LEU A 10 10.54 14.00 7.88
CA LEU A 10 11.76 13.30 7.48
C LEU A 10 11.94 11.95 8.18
N ALA A 11 11.82 11.95 9.51
CA ALA A 11 11.99 10.73 10.31
C ALA A 11 11.00 9.63 9.91
N TYR A 12 9.74 10.00 9.67
CA TYR A 12 8.71 9.05 9.22
C TYR A 12 9.01 8.54 7.80
N THR A 13 9.34 9.43 6.86
CA THR A 13 9.69 9.02 5.49
C THR A 13 10.87 8.07 5.48
N MET A 14 11.92 8.36 6.26
CA MET A 14 13.08 7.47 6.42
C MET A 14 12.66 6.12 6.96
N ALA A 15 11.88 6.07 8.05
CA ALA A 15 11.43 4.81 8.64
C ALA A 15 10.67 3.95 7.61
N LYS A 16 9.75 4.54 6.84
CA LYS A 16 8.98 3.82 5.80
C LYS A 16 9.84 3.38 4.62
N PHE A 17 10.78 4.21 4.17
CA PHE A 17 11.69 3.87 3.08
C PHE A 17 12.66 2.76 3.48
N THR A 18 13.15 2.76 4.72
CA THR A 18 14.03 1.70 5.22
C THR A 18 13.34 0.34 5.18
N MET A 19 12.05 0.25 5.52
CA MET A 19 11.29 -1.00 5.36
C MET A 19 11.30 -1.49 3.90
N SER A 20 11.20 -0.57 2.93
CA SER A 20 11.26 -0.90 1.50
C SER A 20 12.66 -1.33 1.06
N MET A 21 13.71 -0.74 1.64
CA MET A 21 15.09 -1.18 1.41
C MET A 21 15.35 -2.58 1.97
N CYS A 22 14.76 -2.93 3.12
CA CYS A 22 14.82 -4.29 3.65
C CYS A 22 14.20 -5.30 2.68
N VAL A 23 13.08 -4.96 2.02
CA VAL A 23 12.49 -5.82 0.98
C VAL A 23 13.48 -6.09 -0.16
N LEU A 24 14.17 -5.07 -0.67
CA LEU A 24 15.17 -5.25 -1.74
C LEU A 24 16.29 -6.21 -1.32
N GLY A 25 16.85 -6.00 -0.13
CA GLY A 25 17.97 -6.83 0.35
C GLY A 25 17.54 -8.26 0.66
N MET A 26 16.47 -8.41 1.45
CA MET A 26 16.01 -9.72 1.92
C MET A 26 15.40 -10.57 0.80
N ALA A 27 14.81 -9.95 -0.23
CA ALA A 27 14.29 -10.69 -1.39
C ALA A 27 15.40 -11.46 -2.13
N GLU A 28 16.60 -10.88 -2.26
CA GLU A 28 17.74 -11.56 -2.87
C GLU A 28 18.46 -12.48 -1.87
N GLU A 29 18.65 -12.03 -0.62
CA GLU A 29 19.30 -12.81 0.43
C GLU A 29 18.57 -14.14 0.70
N LEU A 30 17.24 -14.10 0.73
CA LEU A 30 16.42 -15.25 1.10
C LEU A 30 15.93 -16.10 -0.08
N LYS A 31 16.24 -15.67 -1.32
CA LYS A 31 15.87 -16.36 -2.55
C LYS A 31 16.30 -17.83 -2.58
N PRO A 32 17.52 -18.23 -2.15
CA PRO A 32 17.93 -19.64 -2.14
C PRO A 32 17.10 -20.53 -1.20
N PHE A 33 16.41 -19.93 -0.23
CA PHE A 33 15.54 -20.64 0.72
C PHE A 33 14.07 -20.67 0.26
N GLY A 34 13.75 -20.11 -0.92
CA GLY A 34 12.38 -20.06 -1.43
C GLY A 34 11.45 -19.15 -0.64
N ILE A 35 11.99 -18.16 0.08
CA ILE A 35 11.22 -17.20 0.87
C ILE A 35 10.99 -15.92 0.05
N ALA A 36 9.72 -15.63 -0.23
CA ALA A 36 9.34 -14.39 -0.90
C ALA A 36 9.29 -13.22 0.08
N VAL A 37 9.87 -12.09 -0.32
CA VAL A 37 9.83 -10.83 0.43
C VAL A 37 9.27 -9.75 -0.47
N ASN A 38 8.12 -9.18 -0.10
CA ASN A 38 7.44 -8.15 -0.87
C ASN A 38 6.92 -7.05 0.06
N ALA A 39 6.74 -5.84 -0.47
CA ALA A 39 5.98 -4.78 0.19
C ALA A 39 4.55 -4.73 -0.37
N LEU A 40 3.59 -4.41 0.48
CA LEU A 40 2.22 -4.05 0.09
C LEU A 40 1.88 -2.69 0.67
N TRP A 41 1.29 -1.83 -0.15
CA TRP A 41 0.94 -0.46 0.24
C TRP A 41 -0.46 -0.07 -0.28
N PRO A 42 -1.29 0.64 0.51
CA PRO A 42 -2.59 1.07 0.04
C PRO A 42 -2.48 2.29 -0.88
N ARG A 43 -3.31 2.36 -1.93
CA ARG A 43 -3.43 3.56 -2.77
C ARG A 43 -4.07 4.73 -2.02
N THR A 44 -5.06 4.44 -1.18
CA THR A 44 -5.85 5.41 -0.43
C THR A 44 -5.61 5.27 1.06
N ALA A 45 -6.04 6.25 1.85
CA ALA A 45 -6.13 6.08 3.28
C ALA A 45 -7.01 4.85 3.64
N VAL A 46 -6.70 4.21 4.76
CA VAL A 46 -7.39 3.01 5.26
C VAL A 46 -8.00 3.32 6.63
N ALA A 47 -9.29 3.07 6.77
CA ALA A 47 -10.12 3.40 7.92
C ALA A 47 -9.74 2.59 9.17
N THR A 48 -8.65 2.98 9.84
CA THR A 48 -8.14 2.35 11.05
C THR A 48 -8.32 3.26 12.26
N ALA A 49 -8.25 2.69 13.48
CA ALA A 49 -8.26 3.49 14.71
C ALA A 49 -7.15 4.56 14.75
N ALA A 50 -6.01 4.31 14.10
CA ALA A 50 -4.94 5.30 13.97
C ALA A 50 -5.37 6.49 13.09
N VAL A 51 -6.07 6.24 11.99
CA VAL A 51 -6.62 7.33 11.16
C VAL A 51 -7.63 8.16 11.95
N LYS A 52 -8.55 7.49 12.65
CA LYS A 52 -9.54 8.15 13.50
C LYS A 52 -8.93 9.00 14.60
N ASN A 53 -7.95 8.45 15.32
CA ASN A 53 -7.47 9.05 16.57
C ASN A 53 -6.25 9.98 16.39
N VAL A 54 -5.48 9.83 15.30
CA VAL A 54 -4.18 10.51 15.14
C VAL A 54 -4.10 11.38 13.89
N LEU A 55 -4.77 11.02 12.80
CA LEU A 55 -4.51 11.63 11.49
C LEU A 55 -5.58 12.62 11.01
N GLY A 56 -6.87 12.32 11.19
CA GLY A 56 -7.90 13.16 10.56
C GLY A 56 -9.35 12.94 11.01
N GLY A 57 -9.57 12.23 12.12
CA GLY A 57 -10.91 12.11 12.70
C GLY A 57 -11.92 11.41 11.79
N GLU A 58 -13.20 11.74 11.98
CA GLU A 58 -14.32 11.09 11.29
C GLU A 58 -14.37 11.44 9.79
N GLU A 59 -13.91 12.63 9.39
CA GLU A 59 -13.85 13.04 7.98
C GLU A 59 -12.90 12.15 7.18
N MET A 60 -11.67 11.94 7.69
CA MET A 60 -10.70 11.07 7.03
C MET A 60 -11.15 9.61 7.03
N MET A 61 -11.85 9.16 8.08
CA MET A 61 -12.45 7.82 8.12
C MET A 61 -13.47 7.61 7.00
N GLN A 62 -14.36 8.58 6.76
CA GLN A 62 -15.35 8.50 5.68
C GLN A 62 -14.73 8.59 4.28
N GLY A 63 -13.61 9.30 4.14
CA GLY A 63 -12.84 9.38 2.89
C GLY A 63 -11.78 8.28 2.74
N SER A 64 -11.81 7.23 3.57
CA SER A 64 -10.88 6.10 3.52
C SER A 64 -11.54 4.84 2.99
N ARG A 65 -10.72 3.91 2.48
CA ARG A 65 -11.17 2.53 2.23
C ARG A 65 -11.22 1.73 3.52
N PHE A 66 -12.05 0.69 3.54
CA PHE A 66 -12.09 -0.26 4.64
C PHE A 66 -10.85 -1.17 4.63
N PRO A 67 -10.37 -1.64 5.80
CA PRO A 67 -9.16 -2.47 5.93
C PRO A 67 -9.16 -3.75 5.09
N GLU A 68 -10.33 -4.26 4.72
CA GLU A 68 -10.55 -5.47 3.94
C GLU A 68 -9.82 -5.43 2.60
N ILE A 69 -9.65 -4.26 1.96
CA ILE A 69 -8.90 -4.16 0.70
C ILE A 69 -7.43 -4.59 0.87
N MET A 70 -6.82 -4.23 1.99
CA MET A 70 -5.44 -4.62 2.30
C MET A 70 -5.37 -6.09 2.68
N ALA A 71 -6.40 -6.62 3.36
CA ALA A 71 -6.49 -8.03 3.70
C ALA A 71 -6.57 -8.91 2.44
N ASP A 72 -7.47 -8.56 1.52
CA ASP A 72 -7.65 -9.30 0.26
C ASP A 72 -6.41 -9.19 -0.63
N ALA A 73 -5.81 -8.00 -0.74
CA ALA A 73 -4.57 -7.83 -1.50
C ALA A 73 -3.40 -8.63 -0.89
N ALA A 74 -3.31 -8.71 0.44
CA ALA A 74 -2.33 -9.56 1.11
C ALA A 74 -2.58 -11.04 0.85
N TYR A 75 -3.85 -11.47 0.89
CA TYR A 75 -4.25 -12.85 0.57
C TYR A 75 -3.81 -13.24 -0.84
N GLU A 76 -4.07 -12.39 -1.83
CA GLU A 76 -3.62 -12.61 -3.21
C GLU A 76 -2.10 -12.71 -3.33
N ILE A 77 -1.33 -11.95 -2.54
CA ILE A 77 0.13 -12.06 -2.51
C ILE A 77 0.56 -13.40 -1.89
N PHE A 78 -0.09 -13.84 -0.80
CA PHE A 78 0.23 -15.10 -0.13
C PHE A 78 -0.07 -16.34 -0.98
N CYS A 79 -1.02 -16.24 -1.91
CA CYS A 79 -1.34 -17.32 -2.84
C CYS A 79 -0.38 -17.41 -4.04
N LYS A 80 0.54 -16.45 -4.22
CA LYS A 80 1.54 -16.50 -5.30
C LYS A 80 2.69 -17.44 -4.95
N ASP A 81 3.31 -17.97 -6.00
CA ASP A 81 4.51 -18.81 -5.86
C ASP A 81 5.67 -18.00 -5.28
N SER A 82 6.15 -18.40 -4.11
CA SER A 82 7.22 -17.70 -3.38
C SER A 82 8.57 -17.73 -4.09
N SER A 83 8.78 -18.66 -5.02
CA SER A 83 10.03 -18.77 -5.79
C SER A 83 10.12 -17.73 -6.91
N THR A 84 8.98 -17.23 -7.39
CA THR A 84 8.92 -16.29 -8.52
C THR A 84 8.40 -14.91 -8.13
N PHE A 85 7.55 -14.81 -7.10
CA PHE A 85 6.97 -13.56 -6.65
C PHE A 85 7.69 -12.99 -5.42
N THR A 86 8.89 -12.45 -5.62
CA THR A 86 9.70 -11.81 -4.57
C THR A 86 10.31 -10.50 -5.06
N GLY A 87 10.59 -9.56 -4.14
CA GLY A 87 11.18 -8.25 -4.44
C GLY A 87 10.19 -7.20 -4.97
N ASN A 88 8.87 -7.43 -4.83
CA ASN A 88 7.85 -6.55 -5.40
C ASN A 88 7.38 -5.45 -4.43
N PHE A 89 6.96 -4.32 -4.99
CA PHE A 89 6.32 -3.21 -4.29
C PHE A 89 4.88 -3.07 -4.77
N CYS A 90 4.00 -3.81 -4.11
CA CYS A 90 2.63 -3.99 -4.51
C CYS A 90 1.74 -2.83 -4.05
N ILE A 91 0.76 -2.48 -4.88
CA ILE A 91 -0.34 -1.57 -4.51
C ILE A 91 -1.62 -2.39 -4.42
N ASP A 92 -2.35 -2.24 -3.32
CA ASP A 92 -3.59 -2.98 -3.01
C ASP A 92 -4.53 -3.18 -4.21
N ASP A 93 -4.97 -2.10 -4.84
CA ASP A 93 -5.91 -2.20 -5.96
C ASP A 93 -5.29 -2.74 -7.25
N LEU A 94 -3.98 -2.61 -7.46
CA LEU A 94 -3.32 -3.23 -8.61
C LEU A 94 -3.25 -4.75 -8.44
N VAL A 95 -2.93 -5.22 -7.23
CA VAL A 95 -2.91 -6.65 -6.91
C VAL A 95 -4.29 -7.27 -7.14
N LEU A 96 -5.33 -6.63 -6.60
CA LEU A 96 -6.71 -7.09 -6.76
C LEU A 96 -7.22 -6.95 -8.19
N TYR A 97 -6.80 -5.92 -8.91
CA TYR A 97 -7.10 -5.80 -10.33
C TYR A 97 -6.47 -6.94 -11.13
N ASP A 98 -5.22 -7.30 -10.83
CA ASP A 98 -4.56 -8.42 -11.50
C ASP A 98 -5.22 -9.77 -11.14
N SER A 99 -5.87 -9.90 -9.99
CA SER A 99 -6.66 -11.09 -9.61
C SER A 99 -8.09 -11.11 -10.19
N GLY A 100 -8.51 -10.04 -10.89
CA GLY A 100 -9.78 -9.97 -11.61
C GLY A 100 -10.85 -9.08 -10.97
N ILE A 101 -10.59 -8.49 -9.80
CA ILE A 101 -11.51 -7.53 -9.19
C ILE A 101 -11.54 -6.24 -10.02
N ARG A 102 -12.74 -5.78 -10.36
CA ARG A 102 -12.95 -4.53 -11.13
C ARG A 102 -13.80 -3.51 -10.38
N ASP A 103 -14.68 -3.99 -9.50
CA ASP A 103 -15.47 -3.14 -8.63
C ASP A 103 -14.84 -3.06 -7.24
N PHE A 104 -14.41 -1.86 -6.88
CA PHE A 104 -13.81 -1.56 -5.58
C PHE A 104 -14.79 -0.83 -4.64
N SER A 105 -16.05 -0.65 -5.04
CA SER A 105 -17.07 0.04 -4.26
C SER A 105 -17.34 -0.65 -2.92
N GLN A 106 -17.20 -1.98 -2.85
CA GLN A 106 -17.29 -2.74 -1.60
C GLN A 106 -16.28 -2.32 -0.53
N TYR A 107 -15.16 -1.70 -0.91
CA TYR A 107 -14.12 -1.28 0.02
C TYR A 107 -14.27 0.18 0.47
N ALA A 108 -15.33 0.89 0.12
CA ALA A 108 -15.50 2.29 0.53
C ALA A 108 -16.97 2.69 0.68
N SER A 109 -17.24 3.63 1.57
CA SER A 109 -18.56 4.26 1.68
C SER A 109 -18.79 5.40 0.68
N LYS A 110 -17.73 5.84 -0.01
CA LYS A 110 -17.74 6.98 -0.94
C LYS A 110 -17.10 6.60 -2.29
N PRO A 111 -17.46 7.29 -3.39
CA PRO A 111 -16.83 7.09 -4.69
C PRO A 111 -15.34 7.47 -4.66
N TYR A 112 -14.55 6.87 -5.54
CA TYR A 112 -13.08 7.07 -5.59
C TYR A 112 -12.64 8.54 -5.66
N SER A 113 -13.41 9.40 -6.34
CA SER A 113 -13.13 10.83 -6.46
C SER A 113 -13.09 11.59 -5.13
N GLU A 114 -13.71 11.03 -4.09
CA GLU A 114 -13.81 11.62 -2.75
C GLU A 114 -12.88 10.94 -1.74
N LEU A 115 -12.10 9.94 -2.16
CA LEU A 115 -11.18 9.23 -1.26
C LEU A 115 -9.86 9.99 -1.11
N PHE A 116 -9.34 9.99 0.11
CA PHE A 116 -8.01 10.51 0.39
C PHE A 116 -6.96 9.56 -0.15
N LEU A 117 -6.06 10.06 -0.99
CA LEU A 117 -4.89 9.31 -1.41
C LEU A 117 -3.94 9.12 -0.23
N ASP A 118 -3.31 7.95 -0.16
CA ASP A 118 -2.31 7.72 0.87
C ASP A 118 -1.11 8.65 0.66
N PHE A 119 -0.59 9.16 1.77
CA PHE A 119 0.51 10.11 1.78
C PHE A 119 1.75 9.57 1.04
N SER A 120 2.11 8.31 1.29
CA SER A 120 3.31 7.71 0.68
C SER A 120 3.09 7.33 -0.78
N PHE A 121 1.85 7.04 -1.16
CA PHE A 121 1.50 6.83 -2.57
C PHE A 121 1.69 8.11 -3.41
N LEU A 122 1.37 9.29 -2.86
CA LEU A 122 1.58 10.58 -3.55
C LEU A 122 3.05 10.83 -3.95
N MET A 123 4.01 10.21 -3.24
CA MET A 123 5.43 10.29 -3.58
C MET A 123 5.79 9.56 -4.89
N ILE A 124 5.00 8.54 -5.27
CA ILE A 124 5.29 7.58 -6.35
C ILE A 124 4.42 7.87 -7.60
N ARG A 125 4.08 9.13 -7.88
CA ARG A 125 3.21 9.52 -9.02
C ARG A 125 3.83 9.12 -10.39
N ARG A 126 3.67 7.85 -10.76
CA ARG A 126 4.02 7.17 -12.01
C ARG A 126 2.89 6.24 -12.49
N TYR A 127 1.84 5.99 -11.71
CA TYR A 127 0.72 5.14 -12.10
C TYR A 127 -0.52 5.96 -12.51
N PRO A 128 -1.21 5.60 -13.61
CA PRO A 128 -2.42 6.28 -14.04
C PRO A 128 -3.55 6.09 -13.02
N ARG A 129 -4.47 7.07 -12.98
CA ARG A 129 -5.80 6.89 -12.37
C ARG A 129 -6.56 5.96 -13.31
N ARG A 130 -6.68 4.69 -12.96
CA ARG A 130 -7.56 3.73 -13.64
C ARG A 130 -8.57 3.24 -12.62
#